data_AF-A0A327JRG3-F1
#
_entry.id   AF-A0A327JRG3-F1
#
_cell.length_a   1.000
_cell.length_b   1.000
_cell.length_c   1.000
_cell.angle_alpha   90.00
_cell.angle_beta   90.00
_cell.angle_gamma   90.00
#
_symmetry.space_group_name_H-M   'P 1'
#
loop_
_entity.id
_entity.type
_entity.pdbx_description
1 polymer ?
#
loop_
_entity_poly.entity_id
_entity_poly.type
_entity_poly.pdbx_seq_one_letter_code
_entity_poly.pdbx_strand_id
1 'polypeptide(L)'
;MQNDALANRLSALATAIGDATLAETGDLSESAIAAMIAIRAREPISIQHIAAVVGLTHSATVRLVDRLEKDWLVRRLRRKGREVMVETTARGKRRVRDLQARRGEIIAGLAADLSPDEAATLAGLIDRLLTAAVDAGANPHRLCRFCDTEEGAAIMATLAPEEAEEG
;
A
#
# COMPACT_ATOMS: atom_id res chain seq x y z
N MET A 1 -10.60 31.13 2.12
CA MET A 1 -10.95 31.26 0.69
C MET A 1 -9.96 30.57 -0.25
N GLN A 2 -8.65 30.91 -0.27
CA GLN A 2 -7.67 30.20 -1.13
C GLN A 2 -7.45 28.73 -0.70
N ASN A 3 -7.41 28.46 0.61
CA ASN A 3 -7.25 27.10 1.16
C ASN A 3 -8.46 26.20 0.92
N ASP A 4 -9.68 26.76 0.90
CA ASP A 4 -10.91 25.98 0.65
C ASP A 4 -10.94 25.44 -0.78
N ALA A 5 -10.46 26.25 -1.72
CA ALA A 5 -10.36 25.89 -3.12
C ALA A 5 -9.30 24.80 -3.37
N LEU A 6 -8.17 24.83 -2.65
CA LEU A 6 -7.15 23.79 -2.72
C LEU A 6 -7.64 22.49 -2.07
N ALA A 7 -8.25 22.58 -0.89
CA ALA A 7 -8.80 21.43 -0.18
C ALA A 7 -9.84 20.69 -1.04
N ASN A 8 -10.73 21.41 -1.71
CA ASN A 8 -11.71 20.81 -2.61
C ASN A 8 -11.07 20.12 -3.82
N ARG A 9 -9.98 20.68 -4.38
CA ARG A 9 -9.24 20.04 -5.49
C ARG A 9 -8.52 18.77 -5.04
N LEU A 10 -7.86 18.81 -3.88
CA LEU A 10 -7.22 17.63 -3.30
C LEU A 10 -8.24 16.54 -3.00
N SER A 11 -9.41 16.91 -2.47
CA SER A 11 -10.52 15.98 -2.24
C SER A 11 -11.02 15.35 -3.55
N ALA A 12 -11.28 16.16 -4.58
CA ALA A 12 -11.71 15.66 -5.88
C ALA A 12 -10.66 14.75 -6.55
N LEU A 13 -9.37 15.11 -6.44
CA LEU A 13 -8.28 14.29 -6.96
C LEU A 13 -8.16 12.96 -6.20
N ALA A 14 -8.28 12.98 -4.87
CA ALA A 14 -8.27 11.77 -4.05
C ALA A 14 -9.43 10.83 -4.42
N THR A 15 -10.63 11.37 -4.66
CA THR A 15 -11.77 10.59 -5.15
C THR A 15 -11.51 9.99 -6.53
N ALA A 16 -11.04 10.80 -7.49
CA ALA A 16 -10.75 10.30 -8.84
C ALA A 16 -9.70 9.19 -8.85
N ILE A 17 -8.64 9.32 -8.05
CA ILE A 17 -7.61 8.29 -7.84
C ILE A 17 -8.21 7.03 -7.19
N GLY A 18 -9.05 7.22 -6.16
CA GLY A 18 -9.76 6.13 -5.49
C GLY A 18 -10.60 5.32 -6.47
N ASP A 19 -11.48 5.99 -7.21
CA ASP A 19 -12.39 5.35 -8.17
C ASP A 19 -11.64 4.63 -9.28
N ALA A 20 -10.61 5.27 -9.86
CA ALA A 20 -9.82 4.68 -10.93
C ALA A 20 -9.06 3.41 -10.47
N THR A 21 -8.60 3.39 -9.21
CA THR A 21 -7.84 2.25 -8.69
C THR A 21 -8.69 1.15 -8.06
N LEU A 22 -9.93 1.44 -7.63
CA LEU A 22 -10.87 0.43 -7.13
C LEU A 22 -11.23 -0.59 -8.22
N ALA A 23 -11.40 -0.12 -9.47
CA ALA A 23 -11.75 -0.97 -10.61
C ALA A 23 -10.70 -2.08 -10.88
N GLU A 24 -9.43 -1.84 -10.53
CA GLU A 24 -8.33 -2.79 -10.77
C GLU A 24 -8.09 -3.79 -9.64
N THR A 25 -8.82 -3.69 -8.53
CA THR A 25 -8.71 -4.66 -7.42
C THR A 25 -9.08 -6.10 -7.85
N GLY A 26 -9.80 -6.23 -8.97
CA GLY A 26 -10.17 -7.50 -9.57
C GLY A 26 -11.12 -8.29 -8.68
N ASP A 27 -10.73 -9.51 -8.34
CA ASP A 27 -11.45 -10.41 -7.43
C ASP A 27 -11.06 -10.24 -5.96
N LEU A 28 -10.08 -9.38 -5.66
CA LEU A 28 -9.56 -9.19 -4.31
C LEU A 28 -10.15 -7.93 -3.66
N SER A 29 -10.61 -8.06 -2.41
CA SER A 29 -10.96 -6.89 -1.60
C SER A 29 -9.72 -6.05 -1.25
N GLU A 30 -9.89 -4.76 -0.95
CA GLU A 30 -8.80 -3.89 -0.48
C GLU A 30 -8.00 -4.46 0.70
N SER A 31 -8.69 -5.04 1.70
CA SER A 31 -8.00 -5.67 2.84
C SER A 31 -7.15 -6.88 2.43
N ALA A 32 -7.55 -7.61 1.38
CA ALA A 32 -6.78 -8.73 0.85
C ALA A 32 -5.51 -8.25 0.17
N ILE A 33 -5.60 -7.16 -0.60
CA ILE A 33 -4.46 -6.52 -1.23
C ILE A 33 -3.50 -5.99 -0.16
N ALA A 34 -4.02 -5.23 0.82
CA ALA A 34 -3.23 -4.71 1.92
C ALA A 34 -2.52 -5.83 2.71
N ALA A 35 -3.21 -6.95 2.97
CA ALA A 35 -2.59 -8.12 3.59
C ALA A 35 -1.46 -8.69 2.74
N MET A 36 -1.66 -8.89 1.44
CA MET A 36 -0.63 -9.46 0.57
C MET A 36 0.60 -8.56 0.46
N ILE A 37 0.42 -7.24 0.42
CA ILE A 37 1.54 -6.28 0.39
C ILE A 37 2.29 -6.33 1.73
N ALA A 38 1.56 -6.34 2.86
CA ALA A 38 2.17 -6.47 4.19
C ALA A 38 2.97 -7.78 4.34
N ILE A 39 2.43 -8.90 3.85
CA ILE A 39 3.12 -10.19 3.87
C ILE A 39 4.39 -10.14 3.00
N ARG A 40 4.30 -9.56 1.79
CA ARG A 40 5.46 -9.43 0.89
C ARG A 40 6.55 -8.55 1.48
N ALA A 41 6.19 -7.46 2.16
CA ALA A 41 7.14 -6.54 2.76
C ALA A 41 7.98 -7.19 3.86
N ARG A 42 7.42 -8.18 4.58
CA ARG A 42 8.10 -8.83 5.70
C ARG A 42 7.70 -10.30 5.79
N GLU A 43 8.20 -11.15 4.90
CA GLU A 43 7.94 -12.58 4.95
C GLU A 43 9.05 -13.36 5.68
N PRO A 44 8.71 -14.34 6.54
CA PRO A 44 7.36 -14.71 6.97
C PRO A 44 6.81 -13.79 8.07
N ILE A 45 5.49 -13.54 8.05
CA ILE A 45 4.78 -12.67 9.01
C ILE A 45 3.71 -13.45 9.79
N SER A 46 3.41 -13.04 11.02
CA SER A 46 2.34 -13.69 11.79
C SER A 46 0.96 -13.14 11.47
N ILE A 47 -0.08 -13.97 11.61
CA ILE A 47 -1.49 -13.54 11.42
C ILE A 47 -1.85 -12.37 12.33
N GLN A 48 -1.28 -12.29 13.54
CA GLN A 48 -1.51 -11.18 14.46
C GLN A 48 -0.96 -9.86 13.89
N HIS A 49 0.23 -9.88 13.29
CA HIS A 49 0.79 -8.69 12.67
C HIS A 49 0.03 -8.30 11.40
N ILE A 50 -0.39 -9.27 10.58
CA ILE A 50 -1.29 -9.00 9.43
C ILE A 50 -2.52 -8.24 9.90
N ALA A 51 -3.19 -8.71 10.97
CA ALA A 51 -4.41 -8.11 11.51
C ALA A 51 -4.23 -6.64 11.91
N ALA A 52 -3.09 -6.31 12.54
CA ALA A 52 -2.75 -4.94 12.93
C ALA A 52 -2.56 -4.01 11.71
N VAL A 53 -1.89 -4.52 10.67
CA VAL A 53 -1.65 -3.74 9.44
C VAL A 53 -2.95 -3.47 8.70
N VAL A 54 -3.78 -4.50 8.49
CA VAL A 54 -5.04 -4.36 7.73
C VAL A 54 -6.21 -3.81 8.55
N GLY A 55 -6.04 -3.62 9.86
CA GLY A 55 -7.08 -3.07 10.74
C GLY A 55 -8.28 -4.00 10.95
N LEU A 56 -8.07 -5.32 10.88
CA LEU A 56 -9.13 -6.32 11.06
C LEU A 56 -8.99 -7.04 12.41
N THR A 57 -10.10 -7.62 12.88
CA THR A 57 -10.04 -8.53 14.03
C THR A 57 -9.24 -9.79 13.67
N HIS A 58 -8.71 -10.48 14.68
CA HIS A 58 -7.96 -11.72 14.45
C HIS A 58 -8.78 -12.76 13.66
N SER A 59 -10.05 -12.96 14.02
CA SER A 59 -10.93 -13.92 13.33
C SER A 59 -11.28 -13.50 11.90
N ALA A 60 -11.44 -12.20 11.62
CA ALA A 60 -11.59 -11.69 10.26
C ALA A 60 -10.30 -11.89 9.44
N THR A 61 -9.14 -11.69 10.06
CA THR A 61 -7.84 -11.89 9.41
C THR A 61 -7.57 -13.36 9.10
N VAL A 62 -7.92 -14.30 9.98
CA VAL A 62 -7.83 -15.74 9.70
C VAL A 62 -8.64 -16.10 8.45
N ARG A 63 -9.90 -15.64 8.36
CA ARG A 63 -10.75 -15.88 7.18
C ARG A 63 -10.22 -15.22 5.92
N LEU A 64 -9.57 -14.06 6.04
CA LEU A 64 -8.89 -13.41 4.93
C LEU A 64 -7.73 -14.27 4.42
N VAL A 65 -6.88 -14.76 5.33
CA VAL A 65 -5.75 -15.64 5.01
C VAL A 65 -6.25 -16.97 4.44
N ASP A 66 -7.35 -17.54 4.95
CA ASP A 66 -7.94 -18.77 4.41
C ASP A 66 -8.34 -18.61 2.94
N ARG A 67 -8.96 -17.47 2.57
CA ARG A 67 -9.30 -17.17 1.17
C ARG A 67 -8.05 -17.02 0.30
N LEU A 68 -7.08 -16.23 0.75
CA LEU A 68 -5.81 -16.04 0.04
C LEU A 68 -5.05 -17.36 -0.17
N GLU A 69 -5.10 -18.28 0.80
CA GLU A 69 -4.49 -19.60 0.72
C GLU A 69 -5.24 -20.51 -0.26
N LYS A 70 -6.58 -20.47 -0.25
CA LYS A 70 -7.44 -21.17 -1.22
C LYS A 70 -7.18 -20.73 -2.66
N ASP A 71 -6.88 -19.44 -2.87
CA ASP A 71 -6.55 -18.86 -4.17
C ASP A 71 -5.07 -19.05 -4.57
N TRP A 72 -4.32 -19.80 -3.74
CA TRP A 72 -2.89 -20.09 -3.89
C TRP A 72 -1.99 -18.86 -3.89
N LEU A 73 -2.42 -17.77 -3.23
CA LEU A 73 -1.67 -16.52 -3.16
C LEU A 73 -0.72 -16.49 -1.96
N VAL A 74 -1.10 -17.12 -0.85
CA VAL A 74 -0.26 -17.24 0.35
C VAL A 74 -0.20 -18.70 0.80
N ARG A 75 0.76 -19.03 1.66
CA ARG A 75 0.80 -20.32 2.35
C ARG A 75 1.12 -20.14 3.82
N ARG A 76 0.53 -20.99 4.66
CA ARG A 76 0.91 -21.07 6.08
C ARG A 76 2.16 -21.91 6.27
N LEU A 77 3.05 -21.44 7.13
CA LEU A 77 4.21 -22.18 7.58
C LEU A 77 3.94 -22.82 8.95
N ARG A 78 4.89 -23.66 9.38
CA ARG A 78 4.89 -24.20 10.74
C ARG A 78 4.90 -23.06 11.76
N ARG A 79 4.28 -23.32 12.91
CA ARG A 79 4.19 -22.35 14.00
C ARG A 79 5.58 -21.99 14.50
N LYS A 80 5.83 -20.69 14.72
CA LYS A 80 6.98 -20.20 15.49
C LYS A 80 6.46 -19.84 16.88
N GLY A 81 6.70 -20.71 17.86
CA GLY A 81 6.04 -20.62 19.16
C GLY A 81 4.53 -20.88 19.05
N ARG A 82 3.70 -19.91 19.44
CA ARG A 82 2.22 -20.00 19.38
C ARG A 82 1.63 -19.40 18.10
N GLU A 83 2.42 -18.70 17.30
CA GLU A 83 1.92 -17.94 16.15
C GLU A 83 2.02 -18.73 14.84
N VAL A 84 0.96 -18.64 14.03
CA VAL A 84 0.95 -19.14 12.65
C VAL A 84 1.59 -18.10 11.75
N MET A 85 2.63 -18.52 11.05
CA MET A 85 3.37 -17.68 10.11
C MET A 85 2.83 -17.86 8.70
N VAL A 86 2.85 -16.80 7.91
CA VAL A 86 2.34 -16.72 6.54
C VAL A 86 3.40 -16.09 5.66
N GLU A 87 3.54 -16.61 4.44
CA GLU A 87 4.39 -16.02 3.40
C GLU A 87 3.66 -16.05 2.04
N THR A 88 4.14 -15.25 1.10
CA THR A 88 3.56 -15.22 -0.25
C THR A 88 4.05 -16.40 -1.09
N THR A 89 3.16 -16.98 -1.90
CA THR A 89 3.58 -17.93 -2.94
C THR A 89 4.18 -17.18 -4.13
N ALA A 90 4.82 -17.88 -5.06
CA ALA A 90 5.24 -17.28 -6.33
C ALA A 90 4.06 -16.68 -7.12
N ARG A 91 2.85 -17.27 -7.01
CA ARG A 91 1.63 -16.72 -7.62
C ARG A 91 1.18 -15.45 -6.90
N GLY A 92 1.21 -15.42 -5.57
CA GLY A 92 0.92 -14.23 -4.77
C GLY A 92 1.85 -13.07 -5.08
N LYS A 93 3.16 -13.32 -5.18
CA LYS A 93 4.16 -12.30 -5.55
C LYS A 93 3.87 -11.66 -6.91
N ARG A 94 3.56 -12.49 -7.92
CA ARG A 94 3.15 -11.99 -9.24
C ARG A 94 1.86 -11.18 -9.16
N ARG A 95 0.84 -11.69 -8.45
CA ARG A 95 -0.45 -11.01 -8.32
C ARG A 95 -0.33 -9.61 -7.68
N VAL A 96 0.48 -9.47 -6.63
CA VAL A 96 0.74 -8.17 -6.00
C VAL A 96 1.45 -7.22 -6.97
N ARG A 97 2.48 -7.72 -7.68
CA ARG A 97 3.23 -6.92 -8.66
C ARG A 97 2.32 -6.43 -9.79
N ASP A 98 1.53 -7.32 -10.38
CA ASP A 98 0.63 -6.98 -11.47
C ASP A 98 -0.38 -5.91 -11.04
N LEU A 99 -0.88 -6.00 -9.80
CA LEU A 99 -1.80 -5.01 -9.24
C LEU A 99 -1.12 -3.66 -8.99
N GLN A 100 0.10 -3.65 -8.44
CA GLN A 100 0.87 -2.43 -8.24
C GLN A 100 1.20 -1.76 -9.58
N ALA A 101 1.63 -2.54 -10.58
CA ALA A 101 1.92 -2.05 -11.92
C ALA A 101 0.69 -1.41 -12.58
N ARG A 102 -0.47 -2.09 -12.56
CA ARG A 102 -1.74 -1.55 -13.08
C ARG A 102 -2.15 -0.26 -12.39
N ARG A 103 -2.04 -0.20 -11.06
CA ARG A 103 -2.29 1.05 -10.31
C ARG A 103 -1.32 2.14 -10.75
N GLY A 104 -0.04 1.83 -10.89
CA GLY A 104 0.99 2.76 -11.38
C GLY A 104 0.65 3.31 -12.77
N GLU A 105 0.29 2.45 -13.71
CA GLU A 105 -0.10 2.83 -15.08
C GLU A 105 -1.31 3.78 -15.11
N ILE A 106 -2.33 3.52 -14.28
CA ILE A 106 -3.51 4.39 -14.18
C ILE A 106 -3.14 5.78 -13.67
N ILE A 107 -2.33 5.83 -12.60
CA ILE A 107 -1.93 7.11 -12.00
C ILE A 107 -0.98 7.86 -12.92
N ALA A 108 -0.06 7.17 -13.59
CA ALA A 108 0.79 7.74 -14.62
C ALA A 108 -0.05 8.32 -15.78
N GLY A 109 -1.14 7.63 -16.17
CA GLY A 109 -2.09 8.11 -17.16
C GLY A 109 -2.77 9.43 -16.77
N LEU A 110 -3.12 9.62 -15.48
CA LEU A 110 -3.69 10.89 -14.99
C LEU A 110 -2.69 12.05 -15.02
N ALA A 111 -1.39 11.75 -14.98
CA ALA A 111 -0.31 12.73 -15.03
C ALA A 111 0.35 12.85 -16.42
N ALA A 112 -0.16 12.13 -17.43
CA ALA A 112 0.51 11.96 -18.72
C ALA A 112 0.70 13.28 -19.51
N ASP A 113 -0.19 14.26 -19.28
CA ASP A 113 -0.14 15.56 -19.96
C ASP A 113 0.77 16.58 -19.24
N LEU A 114 1.34 16.23 -18.09
CA LEU A 114 2.28 17.11 -17.40
C LEU A 114 3.65 17.08 -18.09
N SER A 115 4.25 18.26 -18.28
CA SER A 115 5.65 18.36 -18.66
C SER A 115 6.58 17.81 -17.56
N PRO A 116 7.83 17.43 -17.88
CA PRO A 116 8.78 16.96 -16.89
C PRO A 116 8.97 17.93 -15.71
N ASP A 117 8.99 19.25 -15.98
CA ASP A 117 9.15 20.28 -14.94
C ASP A 117 7.90 20.41 -14.05
N GLU A 118 6.71 20.29 -14.62
CA GLU A 118 5.45 20.28 -13.87
C GLU A 118 5.33 19.03 -13.00
N ALA A 119 5.70 17.87 -13.53
CA ALA A 119 5.72 16.61 -12.78
C ALA A 119 6.70 16.65 -11.60
N ALA A 120 7.92 17.18 -11.82
CA ALA A 120 8.90 17.36 -10.75
C ALA A 120 8.43 18.35 -9.68
N THR A 121 7.81 19.45 -10.09
CA THR A 121 7.23 20.44 -9.18
C THR A 121 6.10 19.84 -8.35
N LEU A 122 5.20 19.10 -8.99
CA LEU A 122 4.09 18.42 -8.32
C LEU A 122 4.59 17.37 -7.32
N ALA A 123 5.59 16.57 -7.69
CA ALA A 123 6.20 15.58 -6.81
C ALA A 123 6.72 16.24 -5.51
N GLY A 124 7.51 17.33 -5.63
CA GLY A 124 8.01 18.04 -4.45
C GLY A 124 6.90 18.66 -3.57
N LEU A 125 5.77 19.07 -4.16
CA LEU A 125 4.62 19.54 -3.39
C LEU A 125 3.90 18.39 -2.67
N ILE A 126 3.75 17.24 -3.33
CA ILE A 126 3.15 16.04 -2.75
C ILE A 126 4.00 15.53 -1.58
N ASP A 127 5.32 15.48 -1.73
CA ASP A 127 6.23 15.05 -0.66
C ASP A 127 6.03 15.90 0.60
N ARG A 128 5.96 17.23 0.45
CA ARG A 128 5.68 18.14 1.57
C ARG A 128 4.33 17.89 2.24
N LEU A 129 3.29 17.56 1.46
CA LEU A 129 1.97 17.24 2.01
C LEU A 129 1.96 15.89 2.74
N LEU A 130 2.68 14.89 2.23
CA LEU A 130 2.79 13.58 2.86
C LEU A 130 3.61 13.66 4.16
N THR A 131 4.71 14.41 4.20
CA THR A 131 5.46 14.67 5.45
C THR A 131 4.55 15.31 6.49
N ALA A 132 3.79 16.36 6.12
CA ALA A 132 2.86 17.00 7.05
C ALA A 132 1.77 16.04 7.57
N ALA A 133 1.32 15.07 6.76
CA ALA A 133 0.37 14.06 7.19
C ALA A 133 0.99 13.08 8.21
N VAL A 134 2.26 12.68 8.00
CA VAL A 134 3.01 11.84 8.95
C VAL A 134 3.26 12.58 10.26
N ASP A 135 3.67 13.84 10.21
CA ASP A 135 3.84 14.70 11.39
C ASP A 135 2.53 14.84 12.18
N ALA A 136 1.38 14.79 11.49
CA ALA A 136 0.06 14.79 12.09
C ALA A 136 -0.39 13.40 12.61
N GLY A 137 0.46 12.38 12.54
CA GLY A 137 0.23 11.04 13.07
C GLY A 137 -0.23 9.98 12.06
N ALA A 138 -0.20 10.27 10.75
CA ALA A 138 -0.45 9.24 9.74
C ALA A 138 0.68 8.20 9.74
N ASN A 139 0.31 6.93 9.61
CA ASN A 139 1.31 5.86 9.55
C ASN A 139 1.90 5.76 8.12
N PRO A 140 3.22 5.93 7.93
CA PRO A 140 3.85 5.97 6.61
C PRO A 140 3.73 4.63 5.86
N HIS A 141 3.85 3.50 6.56
CA HIS A 141 3.61 2.17 5.98
C HIS A 141 2.19 1.99 5.45
N ARG A 142 1.20 2.67 6.05
CA ARG A 142 -0.19 2.68 5.54
C ARG A 142 -0.36 3.60 4.33
N LEU A 143 0.40 4.68 4.22
CA LEU A 143 0.38 5.59 3.07
C LEU A 143 1.04 4.92 1.85
N CYS A 144 2.18 4.26 2.06
CA CYS A 144 2.95 3.60 1.02
C CYS A 144 2.46 2.19 0.67
N ARG A 145 1.34 1.73 1.25
CA ARG A 145 0.86 0.34 1.16
C ARG A 145 0.48 -0.13 -0.25
N PHE A 146 0.52 0.73 -1.26
CA PHE A 146 0.28 0.37 -2.66
C PHE A 146 1.42 0.81 -3.59
N CYS A 147 2.45 1.48 -3.07
CA CYS A 147 3.62 1.88 -3.85
C CYS A 147 4.39 0.63 -4.30
N ASP A 148 5.01 0.69 -5.48
CA ASP A 148 5.97 -0.34 -5.87
C ASP A 148 7.17 -0.31 -4.91
N THR A 149 7.85 -1.43 -4.71
CA THR A 149 8.89 -1.60 -3.70
C THR A 149 10.14 -0.76 -3.93
N GLU A 150 10.45 -0.38 -5.17
CA GLU A 150 11.61 0.47 -5.47
C GLU A 150 11.31 1.95 -5.20
N GLU A 151 10.18 2.46 -5.69
CA GLU A 151 9.76 3.85 -5.49
C GLU A 151 9.19 4.09 -4.08
N GLY A 152 8.50 3.10 -3.53
CA GLY A 152 7.99 3.11 -2.16
C GLY A 152 9.09 3.15 -1.12
N ALA A 153 10.27 2.57 -1.38
CA ALA A 153 11.43 2.70 -0.49
C ALA A 153 11.95 4.15 -0.46
N ALA A 154 11.96 4.85 -1.60
CA ALA A 154 12.33 6.26 -1.68
C ALA A 154 11.31 7.16 -0.95
N ILE A 155 10.02 6.93 -1.14
CA ILE A 155 8.96 7.66 -0.41
C ILE A 155 9.06 7.37 1.09
N MET A 156 9.26 6.12 1.50
CA MET A 156 9.43 5.75 2.91
C MET A 156 10.68 6.40 3.53
N ALA A 157 11.79 6.51 2.80
CA ALA A 157 12.98 7.24 3.25
C ALA A 157 12.70 8.73 3.47
N THR A 158 11.83 9.33 2.67
CA THR A 158 11.37 10.72 2.84
C THR A 158 10.38 10.87 4.01
N LEU A 159 9.49 9.90 4.22
CA LEU A 159 8.41 9.96 5.22
C LEU A 159 8.79 9.45 6.60
N ALA A 160 9.79 8.57 6.71
CA ALA A 160 10.24 7.95 7.95
C ALA A 160 11.77 7.74 7.91
N PRO A 161 12.58 8.82 7.86
CA PRO A 161 14.03 8.71 7.73
C PRO A 161 14.70 7.97 8.90
N GLU A 162 14.10 7.97 10.08
CA GLU A 162 14.64 7.30 11.28
C GLU A 162 14.55 5.76 11.22
N GLU A 163 13.71 5.17 10.37
CA GLU A 163 13.58 3.70 10.24
C GLU A 163 14.51 3.10 9.16
N ALA A 164 15.23 3.94 8.40
CA ALA A 164 16.13 3.49 7.32
C ALA A 164 17.48 2.94 7.83
N GLU A 165 17.81 3.10 9.11
CA GLU A 165 19.09 2.67 9.71
C GLU A 165 19.03 1.34 10.49
N GLU A 166 17.87 0.73 10.71
CA GLU A 166 17.75 -0.54 11.48
C GLU A 166 17.66 -1.83 10.62
N GLY A 167 18.12 -1.78 9.36
CA GLY A 167 18.18 -2.92 8.45
C GLY A 167 19.34 -3.89 8.68
#